data_AF-A0A7V9HRM2-F1
#
_entry.id   AF-A0A7V9HRM2-F1
#
_cell.length_a   1.000
_cell.length_b   1.000
_cell.length_c   1.000
_cell.angle_alpha   90.00
_cell.angle_beta   90.00
_cell.angle_gamma   90.00
#
_symmetry.space_group_name_H-M   'P 1'
#
loop_
_entity.id
_entity.type
_entity.pdbx_description
1 polymer ?
#
loop_
_entity_poly.entity_id
_entity_poly.type
_entity_poly.pdbx_seq_one_letter_code
_entity_poly.pdbx_strand_id
1 'polypeptide(L)'
;GLKRAVVTLPPDLGPNTPAFANTCAPADFDAGSCPAASIVGDAIAASPLQAQPLTGPVVLITPPQGSLPVLGLDLRGALALKLKGQIALDGSNPKALRTQVTFDGLPDIPISDFTLTFAGGDGGINIAGRSPCTPPPFVFDTTFFSHAGGMVSGPTEAQATCQKNNSAGKKPRASVKLAKLSSKQPQLRLKVRAGSAPLRTAKVSLPRGLKLAAGRAFTRGTEASKGFSIKHSGGSLSLKAKKKAGVTFFKVGLSKGALRAKGHLKKGLRFGVGVRDVDGKATKLKVRAK
;
A
#
# COMPACT_ATOMS: atom_id res chain seq x y z
N GLY A 1 -27.96 22.67 15.08
CA GLY A 1 -27.40 21.55 14.30
C GLY A 1 -26.61 22.05 13.10
N LEU A 2 -26.14 21.11 12.28
CA LEU A 2 -25.30 21.35 11.11
C LEU A 2 -26.16 21.64 9.88
N LYS A 3 -25.91 22.78 9.20
CA LYS A 3 -26.64 23.22 8.01
C LYS A 3 -25.92 22.87 6.72
N ARG A 4 -24.59 23.06 6.70
CA ARG A 4 -23.75 22.83 5.52
C ARG A 4 -22.37 22.34 5.94
N ALA A 5 -21.83 21.38 5.19
CA ALA A 5 -20.48 20.86 5.34
C ALA A 5 -19.75 20.94 4.01
N VAL A 6 -18.59 21.58 4.01
CA VAL A 6 -17.70 21.71 2.86
C VAL A 6 -16.41 20.98 3.19
N VAL A 7 -16.00 20.05 2.33
CA VAL A 7 -14.81 19.21 2.51
C VAL A 7 -13.95 19.31 1.26
N THR A 8 -12.74 19.85 1.39
CA THR A 8 -11.78 19.98 0.29
C THR A 8 -10.64 18.98 0.45
N LEU A 9 -10.49 18.10 -0.53
CA LEU A 9 -9.45 17.07 -0.58
C LEU A 9 -8.06 17.69 -0.75
N PRO A 10 -6.98 17.11 -0.19
CA PRO A 10 -5.62 17.56 -0.43
C PRO A 10 -5.22 17.42 -1.91
N PRO A 11 -4.24 18.19 -2.39
CA PRO A 11 -3.83 18.19 -3.80
C PRO A 11 -3.29 16.85 -4.30
N ASP A 12 -2.72 16.01 -3.42
CA ASP A 12 -2.27 14.66 -3.82
C ASP A 12 -3.40 13.60 -3.80
N LEU A 13 -4.66 14.00 -3.59
CA LEU A 13 -5.84 13.16 -3.83
C LEU A 13 -6.66 13.75 -4.98
N GLY A 14 -6.45 13.21 -6.18
CA GLY A 14 -7.16 13.61 -7.39
C GLY A 14 -8.35 12.69 -7.69
N PRO A 15 -9.28 13.12 -8.56
CA PRO A 15 -10.42 12.30 -8.96
C PRO A 15 -10.00 11.12 -9.85
N ASN A 16 -10.57 9.94 -9.63
CA ASN A 16 -10.41 8.77 -10.50
C ASN A 16 -11.57 8.70 -11.50
N THR A 17 -11.45 9.37 -12.65
CA THR A 17 -12.56 9.51 -13.61
C THR A 17 -13.12 8.19 -14.15
N PRO A 18 -12.34 7.10 -14.37
CA PRO A 18 -12.91 5.78 -14.68
C PRO A 18 -13.87 5.23 -13.62
N ALA A 19 -13.65 5.52 -12.33
CA ALA A 19 -14.53 5.06 -11.26
C ALA A 19 -15.90 5.76 -11.29
N PHE A 20 -15.98 6.93 -11.92
CA PHE A 20 -17.22 7.69 -12.07
C PHE A 20 -18.16 7.14 -13.15
N ALA A 21 -17.77 6.07 -13.86
CA ALA A 21 -18.64 5.39 -14.80
C ALA A 21 -19.70 4.51 -14.11
N ASN A 22 -19.45 4.08 -12.85
CA ASN A 22 -20.37 3.22 -12.11
C ASN A 22 -21.26 4.08 -11.21
N THR A 23 -22.43 4.48 -11.71
CA THR A 23 -23.35 5.37 -11.00
C THR A 23 -24.72 4.74 -10.74
N CYS A 24 -25.43 5.29 -9.78
CA CYS A 24 -26.82 4.96 -9.44
C CYS A 24 -27.76 6.00 -10.05
N ALA A 25 -28.86 5.58 -10.66
CA ALA A 25 -29.87 6.52 -11.14
C ALA A 25 -30.52 7.25 -9.95
N PRO A 26 -30.90 8.53 -10.08
CA PRO A 26 -31.52 9.28 -8.99
C PRO A 26 -32.77 8.59 -8.40
N ALA A 27 -33.62 8.01 -9.25
CA ALA A 27 -34.81 7.29 -8.81
C ALA A 27 -34.47 6.04 -7.99
N ASP A 28 -33.43 5.30 -8.37
CA ASP A 28 -32.96 4.13 -7.62
C ASP A 28 -32.34 4.52 -6.27
N PHE A 29 -31.64 5.66 -6.22
CA PHE A 29 -31.14 6.20 -4.96
C PHE A 29 -32.29 6.58 -4.03
N ASP A 30 -33.31 7.27 -4.56
CA ASP A 30 -34.48 7.66 -3.78
C ASP A 30 -35.33 6.43 -3.36
N ALA A 31 -35.27 5.32 -4.10
CA ALA A 31 -35.87 4.03 -3.73
C ALA A 31 -34.97 3.16 -2.81
N GLY A 32 -33.68 3.45 -2.69
CA GLY A 32 -32.72 2.64 -1.92
C GLY A 32 -32.29 1.34 -2.62
N SER A 33 -32.44 1.28 -3.94
CA SER A 33 -32.20 0.10 -4.80
C SER A 33 -30.91 0.20 -5.64
N CYS A 34 -29.96 1.07 -5.26
CA CYS A 34 -28.74 1.28 -6.02
C CYS A 34 -27.93 -0.02 -6.25
N PRO A 35 -27.41 -0.24 -7.47
CA PRO A 35 -26.58 -1.41 -7.78
C PRO A 35 -25.29 -1.42 -6.95
N ALA A 36 -24.82 -2.61 -6.57
CA ALA A 36 -23.59 -2.77 -5.78
C ALA A 36 -22.35 -2.11 -6.43
N ALA A 37 -22.27 -2.09 -7.76
CA ALA A 37 -21.17 -1.46 -8.49
C ALA A 37 -21.12 0.07 -8.31
N SER A 38 -22.24 0.71 -7.98
CA SER A 38 -22.32 2.16 -7.73
C SER A 38 -21.92 2.57 -6.30
N ILE A 39 -21.72 1.58 -5.42
CA ILE A 39 -21.32 1.79 -4.03
C ILE A 39 -19.81 2.05 -3.98
N VAL A 40 -19.45 3.20 -3.41
CA VAL A 40 -18.06 3.69 -3.32
C VAL A 40 -17.56 3.75 -1.88
N GLY A 41 -18.42 3.45 -0.91
CA GLY A 41 -18.07 3.48 0.50
C GLY A 41 -19.27 3.28 1.42
N ASP A 42 -19.05 3.59 2.69
CA ASP A 42 -20.02 3.50 3.78
C ASP A 42 -19.97 4.76 4.64
N ALA A 43 -21.12 5.17 5.15
CA ALA A 43 -21.27 6.31 6.03
C ALA A 43 -21.90 5.90 7.37
N ILE A 44 -21.40 6.51 8.44
CA ILE A 44 -21.90 6.34 9.80
C ILE A 44 -22.11 7.74 10.39
N ALA A 45 -23.31 8.01 10.92
CA ALA A 45 -23.65 9.24 11.61
C ALA A 45 -24.15 8.92 13.02
N ALA A 46 -23.44 9.40 14.05
CA ALA A 46 -23.86 9.29 15.44
C ALA A 46 -24.53 10.59 15.91
N SER A 47 -25.62 10.45 16.65
CA SER A 47 -26.38 11.57 17.21
C SER A 47 -26.58 11.35 18.70
N PRO A 48 -26.46 12.40 19.54
CA PRO A 48 -26.80 12.29 20.96
C PRO A 48 -28.30 12.02 21.19
N LEU A 49 -29.15 12.21 20.18
CA LEU A 49 -30.58 11.95 20.26
C LEU A 49 -30.96 10.49 19.94
N GLN A 50 -30.01 9.66 19.50
CA GLN A 50 -30.27 8.27 19.10
C GLN A 50 -29.30 7.31 19.78
N ALA A 51 -29.83 6.18 20.26
CA ALA A 51 -29.02 5.15 20.91
C ALA A 51 -28.13 4.39 19.91
N GLN A 52 -28.57 4.26 18.65
CA GLN A 52 -27.80 3.61 17.58
C GLN A 52 -27.47 4.64 16.48
N PRO A 53 -26.26 4.56 15.89
CA PRO A 53 -25.89 5.43 14.79
C PRO A 53 -26.68 5.08 13.52
N LEU A 54 -26.87 6.07 12.66
CA LEU A 54 -27.38 5.84 11.32
C LEU A 54 -26.24 5.31 10.45
N THR A 55 -26.51 4.29 9.65
CA THR A 55 -25.50 3.63 8.81
C THR A 55 -26.03 3.35 7.42
N GLY A 56 -25.19 3.46 6.40
CA GLY A 56 -25.53 2.94 5.09
C GLY A 56 -24.55 3.31 3.98
N PRO A 57 -24.86 2.92 2.74
CA PRO A 57 -23.92 3.01 1.64
C PRO A 57 -23.73 4.45 1.16
N VAL A 58 -22.51 4.71 0.69
CA VAL A 58 -22.15 5.90 -0.09
C VAL A 58 -22.11 5.49 -1.56
N VAL A 59 -22.84 6.20 -2.41
CA VAL A 59 -22.95 5.92 -3.84
C VAL A 59 -22.62 7.14 -4.68
N LEU A 60 -22.22 6.93 -5.93
CA LEU A 60 -22.20 8.00 -6.93
C LEU A 60 -23.54 8.01 -7.66
N ILE A 61 -24.28 9.11 -7.57
CA ILE A 61 -25.54 9.33 -8.26
C ILE A 61 -25.25 9.96 -9.63
N THR A 62 -25.86 9.41 -10.68
CA THR A 62 -25.76 9.93 -12.04
C THR A 62 -26.26 11.37 -12.07
N PRO A 63 -25.44 12.32 -12.53
CA PRO A 63 -25.85 13.70 -12.60
C PRO A 63 -26.59 13.99 -13.93
N PRO A 64 -27.28 15.14 -14.05
CA PRO A 64 -27.71 15.65 -15.35
C PRO A 64 -26.52 15.85 -16.30
N GLN A 65 -26.76 15.77 -17.61
CA GLN A 65 -25.71 15.80 -18.63
C GLN A 65 -24.72 16.96 -18.43
N GLY A 66 -23.41 16.67 -18.52
CA GLY A 66 -22.35 17.68 -18.49
C GLY A 66 -21.83 18.07 -17.10
N SER A 67 -22.21 17.37 -16.03
CA SER A 67 -21.75 17.65 -14.65
C SER A 67 -21.10 16.44 -13.96
N LEU A 68 -20.39 16.70 -12.85
CA LEU A 68 -19.77 15.64 -12.04
C LEU A 68 -20.85 14.86 -11.27
N PRO A 69 -20.62 13.57 -10.97
CA PRO A 69 -21.54 12.78 -10.16
C PRO A 69 -21.79 13.41 -8.79
N VAL A 70 -22.96 13.13 -8.23
CA VAL A 70 -23.34 13.56 -6.88
C VAL A 70 -23.03 12.44 -5.90
N LEU A 71 -22.45 12.77 -4.75
CA LEU A 71 -22.21 11.78 -3.70
C LEU A 71 -23.49 11.56 -2.88
N GLY A 72 -24.12 10.41 -3.02
CA GLY A 72 -25.34 10.03 -2.29
C GLY A 72 -25.02 9.22 -1.05
N LEU A 73 -25.62 9.56 0.09
CA LEU A 73 -25.54 8.79 1.33
C LEU A 73 -26.94 8.34 1.71
N ASP A 74 -27.17 7.04 1.75
CA ASP A 74 -28.43 6.43 2.18
C ASP A 74 -28.28 5.93 3.63
N LEU A 75 -28.39 6.85 4.58
CA LEU A 75 -28.24 6.56 6.01
C LEU A 75 -29.53 5.93 6.56
N ARG A 76 -29.44 4.72 7.08
CA ARG A 76 -30.57 3.93 7.59
C ARG A 76 -30.49 3.81 9.10
N GLY A 77 -31.64 3.68 9.75
CA GLY A 77 -31.76 3.56 11.20
C GLY A 77 -33.12 4.03 11.68
N ALA A 78 -33.23 4.45 12.95
CA ALA A 78 -34.48 4.95 13.52
C ALA A 78 -35.02 6.20 12.80
N LEU A 79 -34.12 7.00 12.22
CA LEU A 79 -34.45 8.12 11.35
C LEU A 79 -33.64 8.01 10.06
N ALA A 80 -34.24 7.41 9.02
CA ALA A 80 -33.59 7.29 7.73
C ALA A 80 -33.39 8.66 7.09
N LEU A 81 -32.17 8.92 6.58
CA LEU A 81 -31.78 10.18 5.96
C LEU A 81 -31.06 9.91 4.65
N LYS A 82 -31.45 10.64 3.61
CA LYS A 82 -30.74 10.64 2.33
C LYS A 82 -30.07 11.98 2.13
N LEU A 83 -28.74 11.99 2.10
CA LEU A 83 -27.94 13.19 1.92
C LEU A 83 -27.30 13.18 0.53
N LYS A 84 -27.22 14.35 -0.10
CA LYS A 84 -26.63 14.54 -1.43
C LYS A 84 -25.50 15.56 -1.31
N GLY A 85 -24.29 15.16 -1.69
CA GLY A 85 -23.07 15.96 -1.67
C GLY A 85 -22.64 16.32 -3.08
N GLN A 86 -22.58 17.61 -3.38
CA GLN A 86 -22.13 18.11 -4.68
C GLN A 86 -20.61 18.01 -4.79
N ILE A 87 -20.12 17.32 -5.81
CA ILE A 87 -18.69 17.22 -6.12
C ILE A 87 -18.33 18.33 -7.11
N ALA A 88 -17.33 19.13 -6.77
CA ALA A 88 -16.82 20.21 -7.59
C ALA A 88 -15.28 20.21 -7.61
N LEU A 89 -14.72 20.92 -8.58
CA LEU A 89 -13.29 21.22 -8.62
C LEU A 89 -13.08 22.63 -8.05
N ASP A 90 -12.34 22.70 -6.95
CA ASP A 90 -11.95 23.92 -6.28
C ASP A 90 -10.63 24.44 -6.86
N GLY A 91 -10.71 25.57 -7.56
CA GLY A 91 -9.57 26.30 -8.14
C GLY A 91 -9.06 27.44 -7.27
N SER A 92 -9.57 27.60 -6.04
CA SER A 92 -9.14 28.69 -5.15
C SER A 92 -7.67 28.58 -4.74
N ASN A 93 -7.09 27.38 -4.80
CA ASN A 93 -5.66 27.19 -4.59
C ASN A 93 -4.88 27.47 -5.89
N PRO A 94 -4.03 28.51 -5.93
CA PRO A 94 -3.29 28.89 -7.14
C PRO A 94 -2.22 27.86 -7.56
N LYS A 95 -1.91 26.88 -6.69
CA LYS A 95 -0.88 25.87 -6.94
C LYS A 95 -1.44 24.55 -7.44
N ALA A 96 -2.72 24.26 -7.21
CA ALA A 96 -3.32 22.98 -7.57
C ALA A 96 -4.85 23.05 -7.57
N LEU A 97 -5.47 22.41 -8.58
CA LEU A 97 -6.92 22.15 -8.58
C LEU A 97 -7.22 21.02 -7.60
N ARG A 98 -8.18 21.24 -6.68
CA ARG A 98 -8.55 20.29 -5.63
C ARG A 98 -9.98 19.83 -5.81
N THR A 99 -10.31 18.62 -5.37
CA THR A 99 -11.70 18.16 -5.34
C THR A 99 -12.37 18.65 -4.06
N GLN A 100 -13.57 19.19 -4.17
CA GLN A 100 -14.39 19.63 -3.05
C GLN A 100 -15.73 18.92 -3.07
N VAL A 101 -16.22 18.53 -1.91
CA VAL A 101 -17.57 17.98 -1.71
C VAL A 101 -18.35 18.91 -0.78
N THR A 102 -19.53 19.32 -1.21
CA THR A 102 -20.43 20.18 -0.42
C THR A 102 -21.74 19.47 -0.14
N PHE A 103 -22.05 19.27 1.14
CA PHE A 103 -23.39 18.90 1.61
C PHE A 103 -24.08 20.15 2.10
N ASP A 104 -25.22 20.50 1.51
CA ASP A 104 -26.00 21.70 1.86
C ASP A 104 -27.45 21.32 2.15
N GLY A 105 -28.17 22.20 2.85
CA GLY A 105 -29.56 21.96 3.25
C GLY A 105 -29.72 20.79 4.22
N LEU A 106 -28.70 20.54 5.05
CA LEU A 106 -28.75 19.47 6.04
C LEU A 106 -29.84 19.74 7.08
N PRO A 107 -30.62 18.72 7.51
CA PRO A 107 -31.66 18.89 8.51
C PRO A 107 -31.08 19.32 9.86
N ASP A 108 -31.87 20.03 10.67
CA ASP A 108 -31.43 20.52 11.98
C ASP A 108 -31.45 19.41 13.05
N ILE A 109 -30.65 18.37 12.82
CA ILE A 109 -30.47 17.25 13.74
C ILE A 109 -29.06 17.37 14.32
N PRO A 110 -28.88 17.28 15.65
CA PRO A 110 -27.55 17.26 16.24
C PRO A 110 -26.83 15.96 15.84
N ILE A 111 -25.62 16.10 15.31
CA ILE A 111 -24.72 15.00 14.97
C ILE A 111 -23.47 15.23 15.82
N SER A 112 -23.04 14.22 16.58
CA SER A 112 -21.79 14.29 17.34
C SER A 112 -20.60 13.88 16.50
N ASP A 113 -20.77 12.83 15.70
CA ASP A 113 -19.71 12.22 14.90
C ASP A 113 -20.24 11.78 13.55
N PHE A 114 -19.43 11.99 12.52
CA PHE A 114 -19.75 11.60 11.17
C PHE A 114 -18.50 11.00 10.51
N THR A 115 -18.63 9.75 10.06
CA THR A 115 -17.53 9.00 9.44
C THR A 115 -17.96 8.59 8.04
N LEU A 116 -17.15 8.96 7.04
CA LEU A 116 -17.24 8.39 5.70
C LEU A 116 -16.02 7.51 5.48
N THR A 117 -16.26 6.28 5.07
CA THR A 117 -15.22 5.33 4.66
C THR A 117 -15.35 5.10 3.17
N PHE A 118 -14.32 5.42 2.41
CA PHE A 118 -14.28 5.13 0.98
C PHE A 118 -13.55 3.82 0.71
N ALA A 119 -14.05 3.05 -0.25
CA ALA A 119 -13.37 1.87 -0.74
C ALA A 119 -12.05 2.27 -1.43
N GLY A 120 -10.95 1.66 -1.00
CA GLY A 120 -9.65 1.76 -1.68
C GLY A 120 -9.43 0.67 -2.72
N GLY A 121 -8.33 0.73 -3.45
CA GLY A 121 -7.95 -0.25 -4.48
C GLY A 121 -8.23 0.24 -5.90
N ASP A 122 -8.14 -0.67 -6.88
CA ASP A 122 -8.16 -0.34 -8.32
C ASP A 122 -9.46 0.33 -8.80
N GLY A 123 -10.55 0.25 -8.02
CA GLY A 123 -11.84 0.90 -8.29
C GLY A 123 -12.16 2.10 -7.38
N GLY A 124 -11.22 2.56 -6.55
CA GLY A 124 -11.46 3.68 -5.63
C GLY A 124 -11.74 4.99 -6.38
N ILE A 125 -12.57 5.86 -5.82
CA ILE A 125 -12.99 7.12 -6.46
C ILE A 125 -11.90 8.20 -6.54
N ASN A 126 -10.77 8.00 -5.85
CA ASN A 126 -9.65 8.93 -5.82
C ASN A 126 -8.34 8.23 -6.21
N ILE A 127 -7.51 8.93 -6.98
CA ILE A 127 -6.12 8.56 -7.24
C ILE A 127 -5.24 9.28 -6.23
N ALA A 128 -4.47 8.50 -5.47
CA ALA A 128 -3.51 9.05 -4.52
C ALA A 128 -2.13 9.21 -5.17
N GLY A 129 -1.61 10.44 -5.21
CA GLY A 129 -0.26 10.77 -5.69
C GLY A 129 0.86 10.23 -4.79
N ARG A 130 0.51 9.78 -3.58
CA ARG A 130 1.38 9.06 -2.65
C ARG A 130 0.57 8.01 -1.88
N SER A 131 1.25 7.02 -1.33
CA SER A 131 0.58 5.98 -0.53
C SER A 131 -0.09 6.58 0.72
N PRO A 132 -1.41 6.35 0.94
CA PRO A 132 -2.11 6.76 2.17
C PRO A 132 -1.54 6.12 3.45
N CYS A 133 -0.75 5.05 3.29
CA CYS A 133 -0.13 4.31 4.38
C CYS A 133 1.26 4.80 4.77
N THR A 134 1.78 5.82 4.06
CA THR A 134 3.06 6.43 4.39
C THR A 134 2.80 7.80 5.05
N PRO A 135 3.27 8.03 6.28
CA PRO A 135 3.18 9.35 6.91
C PRO A 135 3.83 10.45 6.04
N PRO A 136 3.33 11.69 6.10
CA PRO A 136 2.23 12.19 6.95
C PRO A 136 0.83 11.77 6.45
N PRO A 137 -0.23 11.82 7.28
CA PRO A 137 -1.60 11.55 6.80
C PRO A 137 -2.03 12.55 5.73
N PHE A 138 -3.08 12.21 4.99
CA PHE A 138 -3.75 13.17 4.12
C PHE A 138 -4.57 14.13 4.98
N VAL A 139 -4.44 15.43 4.73
CA VAL A 139 -5.15 16.47 5.48
C VAL A 139 -6.22 17.07 4.58
N PHE A 140 -7.46 17.05 5.06
CA PHE A 140 -8.62 17.60 4.39
C PHE A 140 -8.96 18.93 5.04
N ASP A 141 -9.28 19.93 4.22
CA ASP A 141 -9.78 21.20 4.77
C ASP A 141 -11.29 21.09 4.89
N THR A 142 -11.80 21.34 6.08
CA THR A 142 -13.23 21.24 6.38
C THR A 142 -13.77 22.59 6.81
N THR A 143 -14.99 22.89 6.41
CA THR A 143 -15.74 24.05 6.88
C THR A 143 -17.19 23.67 7.13
N PHE A 144 -17.69 23.99 8.32
CA PHE A 144 -19.01 23.63 8.80
C PHE A 144 -19.80 24.90 9.12
N PHE A 145 -21.05 24.93 8.70
CA PHE A 145 -22.00 26.01 8.99
C PHE A 145 -23.14 25.46 9.82
N SER A 146 -23.49 26.15 10.89
CA SER A 146 -24.61 25.80 11.76
C SER A 146 -25.91 26.49 11.32
N HIS A 147 -27.04 25.92 11.73
CA HIS A 147 -28.36 26.57 11.56
C HIS A 147 -28.48 27.89 12.35
N ALA A 148 -27.69 28.05 13.42
CA ALA A 148 -27.60 29.29 14.19
C ALA A 148 -26.71 30.38 13.53
N GLY A 149 -26.17 30.13 12.33
CA GLY A 149 -25.34 31.09 11.59
C GLY A 149 -23.84 31.08 11.93
N GLY A 150 -23.40 30.27 12.89
CA GLY A 150 -21.99 30.07 13.19
C GLY A 150 -21.24 29.25 12.14
N MET A 151 -19.94 29.50 11.99
CA MET A 151 -19.04 28.81 11.06
C MET A 151 -17.78 28.34 11.79
N VAL A 152 -17.32 27.12 11.50
CA VAL A 152 -16.04 26.58 11.98
C VAL A 152 -15.29 25.96 10.82
N SER A 153 -14.01 26.29 10.69
CA SER A 153 -13.11 25.69 9.70
C SER A 153 -11.91 25.05 10.39
N GLY A 154 -11.39 23.96 9.83
CA GLY A 154 -10.20 23.32 10.35
C GLY A 154 -9.70 22.16 9.50
N PRO A 155 -8.42 21.79 9.65
CA PRO A 155 -7.87 20.60 9.04
C PRO A 155 -8.43 19.34 9.73
N THR A 156 -8.70 18.32 8.94
CA THR A 156 -9.08 16.99 9.40
C THR A 156 -8.13 15.96 8.80
N GLU A 157 -7.44 15.19 9.63
CA GLU A 157 -6.56 14.12 9.17
C GLU A 157 -7.37 12.89 8.78
N ALA A 158 -7.13 12.38 7.57
CA ALA A 158 -7.73 11.13 7.13
C ALA A 158 -7.03 9.93 7.75
N GLN A 159 -7.82 8.99 8.24
CA GLN A 159 -7.34 7.68 8.67
C GLN A 159 -7.35 6.73 7.47
N ALA A 160 -6.19 6.16 7.16
CA ALA A 160 -6.09 5.11 6.16
C ALA A 160 -6.15 3.74 6.83
N THR A 161 -7.13 2.91 6.43
CA THR A 161 -7.16 1.49 6.81
C THR A 161 -6.09 0.75 6.00
N CYS A 162 -4.86 0.88 6.46
CA CYS A 162 -3.74 0.18 5.91
C CYS A 162 -3.81 -1.24 6.41
N GLN A 163 -4.13 -2.17 5.51
CA GLN A 163 -3.89 -3.58 5.80
C GLN A 163 -2.42 -3.70 6.17
N LYS A 164 -2.17 -3.93 7.46
CA LYS A 164 -0.91 -4.48 7.95
C LYS A 164 -0.84 -5.91 7.41
N ASN A 165 -0.60 -6.04 6.10
CA ASN A 165 0.15 -7.18 5.62
C ASN A 165 1.34 -7.24 6.56
N ASN A 166 1.50 -8.35 7.30
CA ASN A 166 2.53 -8.60 8.31
C ASN A 166 3.99 -8.50 7.77
N SER A 167 4.13 -7.88 6.60
CA SER A 167 5.31 -7.60 5.83
C SER A 167 5.63 -6.10 5.83
N ALA A 168 4.68 -5.17 6.08
CA ALA A 168 4.96 -3.73 6.17
C ALA A 168 6.02 -3.45 7.27
N GLY A 169 7.23 -3.04 6.84
CA GLY A 169 8.36 -2.79 7.74
C GLY A 169 9.31 -3.97 8.00
N LYS A 170 8.99 -5.21 7.58
CA LYS A 170 9.95 -6.32 7.69
C LYS A 170 11.10 -6.12 6.71
N LYS A 171 12.30 -5.88 7.24
CA LYS A 171 13.53 -5.86 6.44
C LYS A 171 13.83 -7.27 5.91
N PRO A 172 14.37 -7.41 4.69
CA PRO A 172 14.81 -8.70 4.17
C PRO A 172 15.85 -9.32 5.11
N ARG A 173 15.84 -10.65 5.21
CA ARG A 173 16.76 -11.39 6.08
C ARG A 173 17.61 -12.33 5.26
N ALA A 174 18.89 -12.44 5.62
CA ALA A 174 19.79 -13.38 4.97
C ALA A 174 20.48 -14.28 6.00
N SER A 175 20.64 -15.55 5.66
CA SER A 175 21.33 -16.55 6.45
C SER A 175 22.37 -17.22 5.58
N VAL A 176 23.58 -17.33 6.11
CA VAL A 176 24.68 -18.09 5.50
C VAL A 176 25.09 -19.17 6.49
N LYS A 177 25.16 -20.41 6.04
CA LYS A 177 25.74 -21.52 6.79
C LYS A 177 26.97 -22.02 6.05
N LEU A 178 28.06 -22.22 6.77
CA LEU A 178 29.28 -22.82 6.22
C LEU A 178 29.55 -24.16 6.90
N ALA A 179 30.05 -25.12 6.13
CA ALA A 179 30.52 -26.40 6.65
C ALA A 179 31.85 -26.76 5.99
N LYS A 180 32.57 -27.71 6.60
CA LYS A 180 33.90 -28.17 6.14
C LYS A 180 34.92 -27.03 6.01
N LEU A 181 34.96 -26.12 7.01
CA LEU A 181 35.85 -24.94 7.02
C LEU A 181 37.35 -25.27 7.05
N SER A 182 37.72 -26.47 7.52
CA SER A 182 39.09 -26.99 7.45
C SER A 182 39.48 -27.48 6.06
N SER A 183 38.51 -27.70 5.16
CA SER A 183 38.77 -28.15 3.79
C SER A 183 39.07 -26.97 2.86
N LYS A 184 39.89 -27.21 1.83
CA LYS A 184 40.06 -26.29 0.69
C LYS A 184 38.77 -26.13 -0.15
N GLN A 185 37.76 -26.98 0.08
CA GLN A 185 36.47 -26.99 -0.62
C GLN A 185 35.30 -26.94 0.39
N PRO A 186 35.10 -25.80 1.07
CA PRO A 186 34.01 -25.65 2.03
C PRO A 186 32.64 -25.70 1.34
N GLN A 187 31.62 -26.06 2.11
CA GLN A 187 30.23 -26.03 1.67
C GLN A 187 29.53 -24.77 2.17
N LEU A 188 28.63 -24.22 1.37
CA LEU A 188 27.87 -23.02 1.71
C LEU A 188 26.38 -23.23 1.44
N ARG A 189 25.54 -22.84 2.39
CA ARG A 189 24.08 -22.71 2.19
C ARG A 189 23.67 -21.27 2.45
N LEU A 190 23.17 -20.62 1.41
CA LEU A 190 22.66 -19.26 1.42
C LEU A 190 21.14 -19.29 1.33
N LYS A 191 20.48 -18.52 2.21
CA LYS A 191 19.05 -18.20 2.09
C LYS A 191 18.84 -16.71 2.30
N VAL A 192 18.25 -16.03 1.32
CA VAL A 192 17.78 -14.64 1.43
C VAL A 192 16.27 -14.67 1.37
N ARG A 193 15.59 -14.19 2.41
CA ARG A 193 14.12 -14.11 2.49
C ARG A 193 13.68 -12.68 2.23
N ALA A 194 12.58 -12.56 1.48
CA ALA A 194 11.87 -11.30 1.26
C ALA A 194 11.48 -10.65 2.58
N GLY A 195 11.42 -9.32 2.54
CA GLY A 195 10.87 -8.49 3.59
C GLY A 195 9.43 -8.14 3.28
N SER A 196 9.14 -6.84 3.23
CA SER A 196 7.85 -6.27 2.82
C SER A 196 7.41 -6.67 1.43
N ALA A 197 8.36 -6.68 0.49
CA ALA A 197 8.10 -6.91 -0.92
C ALA A 197 8.92 -8.10 -1.45
N PRO A 198 8.42 -8.79 -2.50
CA PRO A 198 9.17 -9.83 -3.19
C PRO A 198 10.53 -9.35 -3.68
N LEU A 199 11.52 -10.26 -3.67
CA LEU A 199 12.88 -9.94 -4.08
C LEU A 199 12.99 -9.91 -5.61
N ARG A 200 13.63 -8.87 -6.14
CA ARG A 200 13.99 -8.77 -7.56
C ARG A 200 15.41 -9.22 -7.82
N THR A 201 16.36 -8.74 -7.02
CA THR A 201 17.78 -9.12 -7.11
C THR A 201 18.42 -9.28 -5.74
N ALA A 202 19.45 -10.12 -5.67
CA ALA A 202 20.36 -10.17 -4.53
C ALA A 202 21.81 -10.39 -5.01
N LYS A 203 22.75 -9.63 -4.46
CA LYS A 203 24.19 -9.79 -4.67
C LYS A 203 24.85 -10.15 -3.35
N VAL A 204 25.54 -11.28 -3.33
CA VAL A 204 26.27 -11.77 -2.17
C VAL A 204 27.76 -11.67 -2.43
N SER A 205 28.44 -10.83 -1.66
CA SER A 205 29.89 -10.66 -1.69
C SER A 205 30.54 -11.63 -0.71
N LEU A 206 31.50 -12.40 -1.21
CA LEU A 206 32.26 -13.36 -0.41
C LEU A 206 33.37 -12.61 0.37
N PRO A 207 33.67 -13.04 1.61
CA PRO A 207 34.80 -12.51 2.36
C PRO A 207 36.13 -12.95 1.73
N ARG A 208 37.22 -12.25 2.10
CA ARG A 208 38.58 -12.63 1.71
C ARG A 208 38.87 -14.07 2.13
N GLY A 209 39.57 -14.80 1.28
CA GLY A 209 39.90 -16.21 1.50
C GLY A 209 38.88 -17.19 0.91
N LEU A 210 37.70 -16.74 0.48
CA LEU A 210 36.73 -17.55 -0.26
C LEU A 210 36.65 -17.09 -1.73
N LYS A 211 36.58 -18.05 -2.65
CA LYS A 211 36.33 -17.80 -4.06
C LYS A 211 35.36 -18.82 -4.65
N LEU A 212 34.51 -18.38 -5.57
CA LEU A 212 33.69 -19.27 -6.38
C LEU A 212 34.54 -19.90 -7.47
N ALA A 213 34.37 -21.20 -7.70
CA ALA A 213 34.95 -21.88 -8.85
C ALA A 213 34.27 -21.42 -10.14
N ALA A 214 34.90 -21.67 -11.28
CA ALA A 214 34.34 -21.42 -12.61
C ALA A 214 34.06 -22.74 -13.35
N GLY A 215 33.32 -22.66 -14.45
CA GLY A 215 33.07 -23.79 -15.36
C GLY A 215 32.34 -24.96 -14.70
N ARG A 216 32.72 -26.20 -15.07
CA ARG A 216 32.05 -27.44 -14.66
C ARG A 216 31.99 -27.64 -13.13
N ALA A 217 32.99 -27.17 -12.40
CA ALA A 217 33.01 -27.28 -10.94
C ALA A 217 31.90 -26.45 -10.28
N PHE A 218 31.64 -25.25 -10.81
CA PHE A 218 30.55 -24.41 -10.33
C PHE A 218 29.19 -25.01 -10.69
N THR A 219 29.00 -25.43 -11.93
CA THR A 219 27.69 -25.93 -12.39
C THR A 219 27.29 -27.22 -11.67
N ARG A 220 28.20 -28.16 -11.48
CA ARG A 220 27.93 -29.42 -10.75
C ARG A 220 27.76 -29.23 -9.25
N GLY A 221 28.41 -28.23 -8.67
CA GLY A 221 28.42 -27.97 -7.24
C GLY A 221 27.38 -26.95 -6.78
N THR A 222 26.60 -26.36 -7.68
CA THR A 222 25.59 -25.34 -7.34
C THR A 222 24.18 -25.90 -7.43
N GLU A 223 23.45 -25.80 -6.33
CA GLU A 223 22.03 -26.14 -6.26
C GLU A 223 21.23 -24.88 -5.94
N ALA A 224 20.09 -24.69 -6.61
CA ALA A 224 19.26 -23.51 -6.44
C ALA A 224 17.78 -23.84 -6.51
N SER A 225 16.97 -23.12 -5.75
CA SER A 225 15.51 -23.19 -5.91
C SER A 225 15.06 -22.61 -7.26
N LYS A 226 13.90 -23.06 -7.75
CA LYS A 226 13.29 -22.56 -9.00
C LYS A 226 12.92 -21.07 -8.86
N GLY A 227 12.78 -20.37 -9.99
CA GLY A 227 12.23 -19.01 -10.05
C GLY A 227 13.25 -17.87 -10.24
N PHE A 228 14.55 -18.17 -10.23
CA PHE A 228 15.60 -17.17 -10.45
C PHE A 228 16.78 -17.72 -11.25
N SER A 229 17.62 -16.82 -11.76
CA SER A 229 18.90 -17.13 -12.40
C SER A 229 20.06 -16.75 -11.49
N ILE A 230 21.18 -17.45 -11.67
CA ILE A 230 22.42 -17.25 -10.92
C ILE A 230 23.52 -16.86 -11.89
N LYS A 231 24.22 -15.77 -11.58
CA LYS A 231 25.51 -15.41 -12.16
C LYS A 231 26.55 -15.36 -11.06
N HIS A 232 27.79 -15.67 -11.37
CA HIS A 232 28.88 -15.62 -10.40
C HIS A 232 30.09 -14.89 -10.98
N SER A 233 30.88 -14.32 -10.09
CA SER A 233 32.26 -13.94 -10.30
C SER A 233 33.11 -14.57 -9.20
N GLY A 234 34.43 -14.55 -9.32
CA GLY A 234 35.31 -15.17 -8.31
C GLY A 234 35.02 -14.72 -6.86
N GLY A 235 34.54 -13.49 -6.64
CA GLY A 235 34.25 -12.94 -5.31
C GLY A 235 32.77 -12.64 -5.02
N SER A 236 31.83 -12.91 -5.93
CA SER A 236 30.42 -12.60 -5.68
C SER A 236 29.44 -13.49 -6.42
N LEU A 237 28.27 -13.69 -5.81
CA LEU A 237 27.13 -14.41 -6.37
C LEU A 237 25.98 -13.43 -6.62
N SER A 238 25.47 -13.36 -7.84
CA SER A 238 24.37 -12.48 -8.24
C SER A 238 23.14 -13.32 -8.59
N LEU A 239 22.01 -13.00 -7.97
CA LEU A 239 20.74 -13.71 -8.07
C LEU A 239 19.69 -12.76 -8.65
N LYS A 240 18.95 -13.19 -9.67
CA LYS A 240 17.92 -12.37 -10.33
C LYS A 240 16.64 -13.17 -10.54
N ALA A 241 15.50 -12.66 -10.05
CA ALA A 241 14.20 -13.29 -10.29
C ALA A 241 13.89 -13.35 -11.79
N LYS A 242 13.32 -14.46 -12.26
CA LYS A 242 12.96 -14.65 -13.68
C LYS A 242 11.68 -13.89 -14.03
N LYS A 243 10.69 -13.88 -13.15
CA LYS A 243 9.39 -13.20 -13.33
C LYS A 243 9.42 -11.77 -12.78
N LYS A 244 8.60 -10.89 -13.36
CA LYS A 244 8.47 -9.49 -12.89
C LYS A 244 7.97 -9.41 -11.44
N ALA A 245 7.07 -10.30 -11.05
CA ALA A 245 6.52 -10.43 -9.69
C ALA A 245 7.55 -10.78 -8.59
N GLY A 246 8.80 -11.09 -8.94
CA GLY A 246 9.86 -11.39 -7.97
C GLY A 246 9.76 -12.79 -7.35
N VAL A 247 10.52 -13.00 -6.26
CA VAL A 247 10.52 -14.25 -5.48
C VAL A 247 10.49 -13.98 -3.98
N THR A 248 9.87 -14.86 -3.21
CA THR A 248 9.81 -14.73 -1.73
C THR A 248 11.12 -15.12 -1.05
N PHE A 249 11.98 -15.89 -1.71
CA PHE A 249 13.32 -16.19 -1.24
C PHE A 249 14.28 -16.57 -2.38
N PHE A 250 15.56 -16.30 -2.18
CA PHE A 250 16.64 -16.95 -2.90
C PHE A 250 17.26 -18.02 -1.99
N LYS A 251 17.36 -19.26 -2.46
CA LYS A 251 18.03 -20.35 -1.73
C LYS A 251 19.05 -21.01 -2.65
N VAL A 252 20.32 -20.96 -2.26
CA VAL A 252 21.45 -21.51 -3.03
C VAL A 252 22.33 -22.37 -2.12
N GLY A 253 22.72 -23.53 -2.60
CA GLY A 253 23.73 -24.41 -2.01
C GLY A 253 24.96 -24.47 -2.91
N LEU A 254 26.14 -24.38 -2.32
CA LEU A 254 27.43 -24.60 -2.98
C LEU A 254 28.13 -25.77 -2.30
N SER A 255 28.50 -26.77 -3.07
CA SER A 255 29.17 -27.99 -2.65
C SER A 255 30.09 -28.51 -3.76
N LYS A 256 30.65 -29.71 -3.62
CA LYS A 256 31.43 -30.41 -4.67
C LYS A 256 32.48 -29.51 -5.36
N GLY A 257 33.16 -28.64 -4.60
CA GLY A 257 34.21 -27.76 -5.10
C GLY A 257 33.75 -26.46 -5.79
N ALA A 258 32.45 -26.14 -5.80
CA ALA A 258 31.92 -24.85 -6.31
C ALA A 258 32.37 -23.64 -5.50
N LEU A 259 32.78 -23.86 -4.24
CA LEU A 259 33.38 -22.87 -3.36
C LEU A 259 34.77 -23.35 -2.94
N ARG A 260 35.77 -22.48 -3.04
CA ARG A 260 37.18 -22.76 -2.73
C ARG A 260 37.69 -21.82 -1.66
N ALA A 261 38.54 -22.34 -0.78
CA ALA A 261 39.22 -21.58 0.26
C ALA A 261 40.72 -21.45 -0.02
N LYS A 262 41.32 -20.29 0.27
CA LYS A 262 42.77 -20.02 0.17
C LYS A 262 43.57 -20.61 1.35
N GLY A 263 43.01 -21.59 2.07
CA GLY A 263 43.56 -22.17 3.31
C GLY A 263 42.45 -22.53 4.30
N HIS A 264 42.83 -22.76 5.56
CA HIS A 264 41.87 -23.01 6.64
C HIS A 264 41.11 -21.73 7.01
N LEU A 265 39.78 -21.82 7.08
CA LEU A 265 38.93 -20.66 7.37
C LEU A 265 38.60 -20.58 8.86
N LYS A 266 38.66 -19.36 9.40
CA LYS A 266 38.20 -19.07 10.77
C LYS A 266 36.67 -19.08 10.83
N LYS A 267 36.11 -19.45 11.99
CA LYS A 267 34.67 -19.33 12.26
C LYS A 267 34.23 -17.87 12.25
N GLY A 268 32.94 -17.61 11.98
CA GLY A 268 32.35 -16.28 12.09
C GLY A 268 32.61 -15.33 10.91
N LEU A 269 32.99 -15.85 9.75
CA LEU A 269 33.11 -15.08 8.50
C LEU A 269 31.85 -14.24 8.23
N ARG A 270 32.03 -13.01 7.75
CA ARG A 270 30.92 -12.09 7.44
C ARG A 270 30.77 -11.92 5.93
N PHE A 271 29.53 -12.00 5.45
CA PHE A 271 29.15 -11.84 4.05
C PHE A 271 28.40 -10.52 3.87
N GLY A 272 28.70 -9.82 2.78
CA GLY A 272 27.90 -8.67 2.36
C GLY A 272 26.75 -9.15 1.47
N VAL A 273 25.52 -8.77 1.79
CA VAL A 273 24.34 -9.12 0.99
C VAL A 273 23.58 -7.85 0.63
N GLY A 274 23.64 -7.45 -0.63
CA GLY A 274 22.81 -6.38 -1.18
C GLY A 274 21.55 -6.96 -1.82
N VAL A 275 20.39 -6.41 -1.51
CA VAL A 275 19.08 -6.87 -1.98
C VAL A 275 18.32 -5.71 -2.60
N ARG A 276 17.59 -5.96 -3.69
CA ARG A 276 16.59 -5.05 -4.24
C ARG A 276 15.27 -5.77 -4.38
N ASP A 277 14.19 -5.20 -3.87
CA ASP A 277 12.83 -5.72 -4.05
C ASP A 277 12.21 -5.25 -5.37
N VAL A 278 11.00 -5.75 -5.65
CA VAL A 278 10.22 -5.39 -6.86
C VAL A 278 9.79 -3.92 -6.87
N ASP A 279 9.70 -3.29 -5.70
CA ASP A 279 9.36 -1.86 -5.53
C ASP A 279 10.61 -0.97 -5.70
N GLY A 280 11.77 -1.56 -5.98
CA GLY A 280 13.02 -0.85 -6.27
C GLY A 280 13.83 -0.47 -5.03
N LYS A 281 13.36 -0.76 -3.81
CA LYS A 281 14.02 -0.44 -2.55
C LYS A 281 15.25 -1.33 -2.35
N ALA A 282 16.37 -0.70 -2.05
CA ALA A 282 17.65 -1.37 -1.85
C ALA A 282 17.96 -1.54 -0.35
N THR A 283 18.41 -2.72 0.05
CA THR A 283 18.83 -3.01 1.43
C THR A 283 20.20 -3.70 1.44
N LYS A 284 21.12 -3.26 2.30
CA LYS A 284 22.42 -3.91 2.54
C LYS A 284 22.41 -4.61 3.89
N LEU A 285 22.83 -5.87 3.92
CA LEU A 285 22.92 -6.71 5.11
C LEU A 285 24.38 -7.18 5.27
N LYS A 286 24.86 -7.22 6.52
CA LYS A 286 26.10 -7.92 6.90
C LYS A 286 25.70 -9.19 7.65
N VAL A 287 26.00 -10.35 7.08
CA VAL A 287 25.54 -11.64 7.60
C VAL A 287 26.74 -12.42 8.14
N ARG A 288 26.75 -12.72 9.43
CA ARG A 288 27.72 -13.65 10.03
C ARG A 288 27.32 -15.08 9.66
N ALA A 289 28.24 -15.82 9.05
CA ALA A 289 28.03 -17.22 8.75
C ALA A 289 27.99 -18.03 10.05
N LYS A 290 27.00 -18.93 10.12
CA LYS A 290 26.90 -19.97 11.14
C LYS A 290 27.65 -21.22 10.70
#